data_AF-A0A0D3AGF2-F1
#
_entry.id   AF-A0A0D3AGF2-F1
#
_cell.length_a   1.000
_cell.length_b   1.000
_cell.length_c   1.000
_cell.angle_alpha   90.00
_cell.angle_beta   90.00
_cell.angle_gamma   90.00
#
_symmetry.space_group_name_H-M   'P 1'
#
loop_
_entity.id
_entity.type
_entity.pdbx_description
1 polymer ?
#
loop_
_entity_poly.entity_id
_entity_poly.type
_entity_poly.pdbx_seq_one_letter_code
_entity_poly.pdbx_strand_id
1 'polypeptide(L)' 'MFEYGKPFELRKITVQTKEVADSMNNLKLGNAVFYITFRTRCGVVCKGIIRRTRDGRPEHLSLEAK' A
#
# COMPACT_ATOMS: atom_id res chain seq x y z
N MET A 1 5.74 -6.30 -26.64
CA MET A 1 6.97 -6.28 -25.83
C MET A 1 6.77 -5.23 -24.75
N PHE A 2 6.40 -5.62 -23.52
CA PHE A 2 6.22 -4.65 -22.44
C PHE A 2 7.61 -4.17 -22.04
N GLU A 3 8.00 -2.96 -22.46
CA GLU A 3 9.15 -2.31 -21.87
C GLU A 3 8.93 -2.26 -20.35
N TYR A 4 9.86 -2.85 -19.59
CA TYR A 4 9.99 -2.66 -18.14
C TYR A 4 10.31 -1.19 -17.90
N GLY A 5 9.30 -0.34 -18.02
CA GLY A 5 9.55 1.07 -18.05
C GLY A 5 9.94 1.58 -16.68
N LYS A 6 10.56 2.75 -16.68
CA LYS A 6 11.04 3.47 -15.49
C LYS A 6 10.14 3.29 -14.25
N PRO A 7 10.67 2.86 -13.10
CA PRO A 7 9.87 2.78 -11.88
C PRO A 7 9.28 4.16 -11.55
N PHE A 8 8.04 4.18 -11.03
CA PHE A 8 7.49 5.40 -10.44
C PHE A 8 8.26 5.71 -9.15
N GLU A 9 8.41 7.00 -8.84
CA GLU A 9 9.12 7.44 -7.63
C GLU A 9 8.13 7.42 -6.46
N LEU A 10 8.26 6.42 -5.59
CA LEU A 10 7.48 6.35 -4.36
C LEU A 10 7.96 7.44 -3.39
N ARG A 11 7.06 8.32 -2.94
CA ARG A 11 7.42 9.48 -2.10
C ARG A 11 7.09 9.29 -0.64
N LYS A 12 5.83 8.95 -0.35
CA LYS A 12 5.33 8.81 1.02
C LYS A 12 4.35 7.66 1.08
N ILE A 13 4.51 6.84 2.11
CA ILE A 13 3.50 5.85 2.51
C ILE A 13 3.10 6.17 3.95
N THR A 14 1.80 6.18 4.19
CA THR A 14 1.24 6.19 5.54
C THR A 14 0.34 4.97 5.67
N VAL A 15 0.56 4.19 6.72
CA VAL A 15 -0.19 2.96 6.98
C VAL A 15 -1.07 3.19 8.18
N GLN A 16 -2.36 2.96 8.02
CA GLN A 16 -3.33 2.99 9.10
C GLN A 16 -3.73 1.55 9.43
N THR A 17 -3.50 1.15 10.67
CA THR A 17 -3.91 -0.14 11.22
C THR A 17 -4.72 0.06 12.49
N LYS A 18 -5.53 -0.95 12.86
CA LYS A 18 -6.22 -0.96 14.15
C LYS A 18 -5.27 -1.33 15.30
N GLU A 19 -4.26 -2.12 15.00
CA GLU A 19 -3.25 -2.55 15.98
C GLU A 19 -2.24 -1.43 16.20
N VAL A 20 -1.94 -1.15 17.46
CA VAL A 20 -0.84 -0.28 17.86
C VAL A 20 0.43 -1.10 17.74
N ALA A 21 1.34 -0.69 16.86
CA ALA A 21 2.63 -1.34 16.67
C ALA A 21 3.74 -0.34 17.01
N ASP A 22 4.69 -0.78 17.84
CA ASP A 22 5.83 0.05 18.26
C ASP A 22 6.83 0.29 17.11
N SER A 23 6.79 -0.54 16.07
CA SER A 23 7.60 -0.35 14.86
C SER A 23 6.99 -1.04 13.64
N MET A 24 7.32 -0.53 12.44
CA MET A 24 6.83 -1.06 11.17
C MET A 24 7.32 -2.49 10.88
N ASN A 25 8.46 -2.89 11.45
CA ASN A 25 9.07 -4.21 11.28
C ASN A 25 8.32 -5.31 12.04
N ASN A 26 7.58 -4.95 13.09
CA ASN A 26 6.82 -5.89 13.91
C ASN A 26 5.31 -5.89 13.59
N LEU A 27 4.92 -5.25 12.49
CA LEU A 27 3.51 -5.16 12.09
C LEU A 27 3.02 -6.51 11.57
N LYS A 28 2.32 -7.28 12.40
CA LYS A 28 1.45 -8.35 11.93
C LYS A 28 0.25 -7.69 11.25
N LEU A 29 0.40 -7.32 9.97
CA LEU A 29 -0.66 -6.65 9.23
C LEU A 29 -1.93 -7.53 9.19
N GLY A 30 -2.92 -7.17 9.98
CA GLY A 30 -4.32 -7.59 9.86
C GLY A 30 -5.04 -6.74 8.80
N ASN A 31 -6.10 -6.02 9.18
CA ASN A 31 -6.73 -5.05 8.27
C ASN A 31 -5.94 -3.73 8.27
N ALA A 32 -5.64 -3.22 7.08
CA ALA A 32 -4.82 -2.01 6.93
C ALA A 32 -5.28 -1.15 5.75
N VAL A 33 -5.10 0.16 5.87
CA VAL A 33 -5.27 1.11 4.77
C VAL A 33 -3.94 1.80 4.52
N PHE A 34 -3.48 1.73 3.28
CA PHE A 34 -2.25 2.35 2.81
C PHE A 34 -2.61 3.61 2.02
N TYR A 35 -2.11 4.75 2.46
CA TYR A 35 -2.16 6.00 1.72
C TYR A 35 -0.80 6.22 1.07
N ILE A 36 -0.77 6.25 -0.25
CA ILE A 36 0.45 6.25 -1.04
C ILE A 36 0.50 7.53 -1.84
N THR A 37 1.63 8.24 -1.78
CA THR A 37 1.96 9.34 -2.69
C THR A 37 3.14 8.92 -3.54
N PHE A 38 2.99 9.00 -4.86
CA PHE A 38 4.01 8.60 -5.82
C PHE A 38 4.04 9.55 -7.02
N ARG A 39 5.18 9.68 -7.66
CA ARG A 39 5.35 10.47 -8.88
C ARG A 39 5.44 9.54 -10.08
N THR A 40 4.58 9.78 -11.06
CA THR A 40 4.55 9.05 -12.32
C THR A 40 5.74 9.42 -13.20
N ARG A 41 5.96 8.65 -14.27
CA ARG A 41 7.03 8.94 -15.25
C ARG A 41 6.87 10.30 -15.93
N CYS A 42 5.64 10.77 -16.10
CA CYS A 42 5.34 12.08 -16.67
C CYS A 42 5.56 13.23 -15.68
N GLY A 43 6.05 12.94 -14.48
CA GLY A 43 6.33 13.91 -13.45
C GLY A 43 5.13 14.29 -12.59
N VAL A 44 3.94 13.74 -12.87
CA VAL A 44 2.69 13.99 -12.14
C VAL A 44 2.74 13.30 -10.78
N VAL A 45 2.38 14.01 -9.71
CA VAL A 45 2.26 13.43 -8.37
C VAL A 45 0.84 12.93 -8.17
N CYS A 46 0.70 11.63 -7.94
CA CYS A 46 -0.57 10.96 -7.68
C CYS A 46 -0.67 10.53 -6.22
N LYS A 47 -1.91 10.39 -5.75
CA LYS A 47 -2.24 9.78 -4.47
C LYS A 47 -3.08 8.54 -4.74
N GLY A 48 -2.75 7.43 -4.08
CA GLY A 48 -3.49 6.18 -4.17
C GLY A 48 -3.85 5.68 -2.79
N ILE A 49 -4.97 4.97 -2.69
CA ILE A 49 -5.41 4.31 -1.47
C ILE A 49 -5.52 2.82 -1.76
N ILE A 50 -4.82 2.01 -0.97
CA ILE A 50 -4.95 0.55 -1.01
C ILE A 50 -5.52 0.09 0.33
N ARG A 51 -6.65 -0.59 0.30
CA ARG A 51 -7.26 -1.22 1.47
C ARG A 51 -7.02 -2.72 1.43
N ARG A 52 -6.32 -3.21 2.46
CA ARG A 52 -6.05 -4.62 2.68
C ARG A 52 -7.00 -5.16 3.74
N THR A 53 -7.73 -6.20 3.40
CA THR A 53 -8.66 -6.88 4.32
C THR A 53 -8.39 -8.38 4.38
N ARG A 54 -8.57 -8.94 5.58
CA ARG A 54 -8.62 -10.37 5.87
C ARG A 54 -9.95 -10.65 6.56
N ASP A 55 -10.58 -11.76 6.21
CA ASP A 55 -11.87 -12.20 6.75
C ASP A 55 -11.72 -13.21 7.90
N GLY A 56 -10.49 -13.41 8.39
CA GLY A 56 -10.17 -14.36 9.45
C GLY A 56 -9.83 -15.76 8.95
N ARG A 57 -10.04 -16.07 7.66
CA ARG A 57 -9.56 -17.32 7.07
C ARG A 57 -8.06 -17.19 6.78
N PRO A 58 -7.23 -18.18 7.17
CA PRO A 58 -5.83 -18.20 6.77
C PRO A 58 -5.72 -18.08 5.24
N GLU A 59 -4.70 -17.35 4.78
CA GLU A 59 -4.37 -17.15 3.36
C GLU A 59 -5.38 -16.33 2.52
N HIS A 60 -6.61 -16.11 2.99
CA HIS A 60 -7.55 -15.26 2.30
C HIS A 60 -7.23 -13.77 2.51
N LEU A 61 -7.07 -13.06 1.40
CA LEU A 61 -6.69 -11.66 1.35
C LEU A 61 -7.47 -10.95 0.24
N SER A 62 -8.05 -9.79 0.55
CA SER A 62 -8.62 -8.89 -0.44
C SER A 62 -7.92 -7.54 -0.45
N LEU A 63 -7.70 -7.02 -1.66
CA LEU A 63 -7.09 -5.72 -1.94
C LEU A 63 -8.07 -4.89 -2.78
N GLU A 64 -8.47 -3.73 -2.25
CA GLU A 64 -9.22 -2.70 -2.98
C GLU A 64 -8.28 -1.52 -3.23
N ALA A 65 -8.24 -1.00 -4.47
CA ALA A 65 -7.40 0.13 -4.85
C ALA A 65 -8.24 1.26 -5.46
N LYS A 66 -7.92 2.50 -5.11
CA LYS A 66 -8.50 3.75 -5.64
C LYS A 66 -7.40 4.78 -5.91
#